data_AF-A0AAW6Q820-F1
#
_entry.id   AF-A0AAW6Q820-F1
#
_cell.length_a   1.000
_cell.length_b   1.000
_cell.length_c   1.000
_cell.angle_alpha   90.00
_cell.angle_beta   90.00
_cell.angle_gamma   90.00
#
_symmetry.space_group_name_H-M   'P 1'
#
loop_
_entity.id
_entity.type
_entity.pdbx_description
1 polymer ?
#
loop_
_entity_poly.entity_id
_entity_poly.type
_entity_poly.pdbx_seq_one_letter_code
_entity_poly.pdbx_strand_id
1 'polypeptide(L)'
;MLERTLVFDSLGQAIESRPVIIFHDTKNNYHYYIKAHDARLDDNTLKEAFDGEILIKKSGEDNTLFTKDSYLDCSQIFYIHGSELQELIKKHPKTKILNSKELEFNQVEKIFDKIYECLTSGPPHIVISQVSYDPKRKQTKSDVRYASDWHLKIDYRQAKKKIKKPQKIKEIKELKDRLQKDKDIVKLENFEIALGKAQGKYHDEKIYNPLFDWINKNKFIQKGLNSLEIIREYRKLLNPIVPVNVDAEIIFDSLFGKYNLDNKLLTTTDYNFMLDWFKKMIWI
;
A
#
# COMPACT_ATOMS: atom_id res chain seq x y z
N MET A 1 8.85 -22.45 18.93
CA MET A 1 8.35 -21.06 18.99
C MET A 1 9.05 -20.31 17.85
N LEU A 2 8.32 -19.63 16.96
CA LEU A 2 8.91 -18.86 15.86
C LEU A 2 9.50 -17.55 16.43
N GLU A 3 10.68 -17.62 17.04
CA GLU A 3 11.33 -16.52 17.79
C GLU A 3 11.69 -15.27 16.94
N ARG A 4 11.29 -15.24 15.66
CA ARG A 4 11.83 -14.31 14.64
C ARG A 4 10.77 -13.76 13.70
N THR A 5 9.48 -14.00 13.98
CA THR A 5 8.44 -13.58 13.04
C THR A 5 8.17 -12.08 13.16
N LEU A 6 7.99 -11.43 12.02
CA LEU A 6 7.43 -10.08 11.94
C LEU A 6 5.92 -10.12 11.71
N VAL A 7 5.35 -11.30 11.50
CA VAL A 7 3.94 -11.47 11.15
C VAL A 7 3.21 -12.17 12.28
N PHE A 8 2.05 -11.62 12.63
CA PHE A 8 1.24 -12.09 13.72
C PHE A 8 -0.20 -12.29 13.25
N ASP A 9 -0.95 -13.15 13.94
CA ASP A 9 -2.41 -13.16 13.78
C ASP A 9 -3.04 -11.92 14.43
N SER A 10 -4.35 -11.77 14.27
CA SER A 10 -5.14 -10.67 14.86
C SER A 10 -5.15 -10.65 16.39
N LEU A 11 -4.62 -11.69 17.05
CA LEU A 11 -4.47 -11.80 18.50
C LEU A 11 -3.03 -11.50 18.95
N GLY A 12 -2.16 -11.11 18.01
CA GLY A 12 -0.75 -10.85 18.28
C GLY A 12 0.10 -12.11 18.46
N GLN A 13 -0.39 -13.29 18.03
CA GLN A 13 0.38 -14.53 18.10
C GLN A 13 1.23 -14.68 16.84
N ALA A 14 2.49 -15.07 17.04
CA ALA A 14 3.44 -15.30 15.96
C ALA A 14 2.92 -16.32 14.93
N ILE A 15 2.93 -15.96 13.64
CA ILE A 15 2.62 -16.88 12.54
C ILE A 15 3.79 -16.97 11.55
N GLU A 16 3.86 -18.09 10.83
CA GLU A 16 4.86 -18.29 9.78
C GLU A 16 4.37 -17.66 8.47
N SER A 17 4.97 -16.54 8.09
CA SER A 17 4.64 -15.83 6.86
C SER A 17 5.77 -14.84 6.51
N ARG A 18 5.80 -14.36 5.27
CA ARG A 18 6.85 -13.44 4.78
C ARG A 18 6.35 -11.99 4.88
N PRO A 19 7.04 -11.08 5.58
CA PRO A 19 6.68 -9.67 5.60
C PRO A 19 7.04 -8.98 4.28
N VAL A 20 6.15 -8.13 3.78
CA VAL A 20 6.32 -7.31 2.57
C VAL A 20 6.09 -5.85 2.90
N ILE A 21 7.16 -5.06 2.94
CA ILE A 21 7.09 -3.60 3.14
C ILE A 21 6.33 -2.99 1.97
N ILE A 22 5.27 -2.25 2.27
CA ILE A 22 4.47 -1.52 1.30
C ILE A 22 4.97 -0.08 1.18
N PHE A 23 5.18 0.60 2.31
CA PHE A 23 5.73 1.95 2.32
C PHE A 23 6.46 2.29 3.63
N HIS A 24 7.20 3.40 3.60
CA HIS A 24 7.89 3.97 4.76
C HIS A 24 7.34 5.37 5.03
N ASP A 25 6.70 5.55 6.19
CA ASP A 25 6.39 6.87 6.71
C ASP A 25 7.67 7.49 7.26
N THR A 26 8.26 8.38 6.46
CA THR A 26 9.51 9.07 6.82
C THR A 26 9.33 10.07 7.96
N LYS A 27 8.11 10.58 8.18
CA LYS A 27 7.85 11.59 9.22
C LYS A 27 7.94 10.96 10.61
N ASN A 28 7.32 9.80 10.79
CA ASN A 28 7.32 9.08 12.07
C ASN A 28 8.29 7.90 12.09
N ASN A 29 9.03 7.68 10.99
CA ASN A 29 9.99 6.61 10.79
C ASN A 29 9.41 5.20 11.03
N TYR A 30 8.23 4.93 10.45
CA TYR A 30 7.59 3.61 10.51
C TYR A 30 7.54 2.94 9.15
N HIS A 31 7.96 1.68 9.10
CA HIS A 31 7.76 0.84 7.93
C HIS A 31 6.42 0.11 8.07
N TYR A 32 5.54 0.31 7.10
CA TYR A 32 4.26 -0.39 7.00
C TYR A 32 4.42 -1.57 6.06
N TYR A 33 3.94 -2.72 6.48
CA TYR A 33 4.09 -3.97 5.76
C TYR A 33 2.88 -4.87 5.95
N ILE A 34 2.70 -5.77 4.98
CA ILE A 34 1.69 -6.82 5.01
C ILE A 34 2.37 -8.18 4.97
N LYS A 35 1.58 -9.25 4.99
CA LYS A 35 2.09 -10.61 4.96
C LYS A 35 1.84 -11.29 3.62
N ALA A 36 2.77 -12.15 3.22
CA ALA A 36 2.69 -12.97 2.03
C ALA A 36 2.75 -14.45 2.40
N HIS A 37 1.91 -15.28 1.76
CA HIS A 37 2.02 -16.73 1.83
C HIS A 37 1.87 -17.39 0.47
N ASP A 38 2.32 -18.64 0.38
CA ASP A 38 2.23 -19.42 -0.85
C ASP A 38 0.76 -19.58 -1.27
N ALA A 39 0.46 -19.19 -2.51
CA ALA A 39 -0.88 -19.25 -3.09
C ALA A 39 -1.26 -20.65 -3.56
N ARG A 40 -0.28 -21.56 -3.64
CA ARG A 40 -0.48 -22.93 -4.10
C ARG A 40 -0.39 -23.93 -2.96
N LEU A 41 -1.14 -25.02 -3.10
CA LEU A 41 -1.01 -26.25 -2.32
C LEU A 41 0.19 -27.07 -2.83
N ASP A 42 0.54 -28.13 -2.11
CA ASP A 42 1.67 -29.01 -2.46
C ASP A 42 1.48 -29.73 -3.80
N ASP A 43 0.22 -29.95 -4.21
CA ASP A 43 -0.19 -30.50 -5.51
C ASP A 43 -0.20 -29.45 -6.63
N ASN A 44 0.30 -28.24 -6.37
CA ASN A 44 0.33 -27.09 -7.26
C ASN A 44 -1.04 -26.47 -7.58
N THR A 45 -2.13 -26.90 -6.92
CA THR A 45 -3.46 -26.29 -7.06
C THR A 45 -3.51 -24.92 -6.38
N LEU A 46 -4.16 -23.93 -7.01
CA LEU A 46 -4.31 -22.60 -6.44
C LEU A 46 -5.33 -22.65 -5.28
N LYS A 47 -4.95 -22.10 -4.13
CA LYS A 47 -5.87 -21.93 -3.00
C LYS A 47 -6.92 -20.88 -3.35
N GLU A 48 -8.10 -20.97 -2.75
CA GLU A 48 -9.08 -19.91 -2.82
C GLU A 48 -8.56 -18.68 -2.08
N ALA A 49 -8.53 -17.53 -2.76
CA ALA A 49 -8.22 -16.24 -2.15
C ALA A 49 -9.40 -15.81 -1.29
N PHE A 50 -9.15 -15.22 -0.13
CA PHE A 50 -10.23 -14.50 0.56
C PHE A 50 -10.29 -13.04 0.11
N ASP A 51 -11.41 -12.37 0.43
CA ASP A 51 -11.72 -11.03 -0.09
C ASP A 51 -10.68 -9.95 0.19
N GLY A 52 -9.79 -10.12 1.18
CA GLY A 52 -8.71 -9.19 1.50
C GLY A 52 -7.38 -9.50 0.82
N GLU A 53 -7.31 -10.52 -0.04
CA GLU A 53 -6.08 -10.97 -0.66
C GLU A 53 -5.97 -10.57 -2.13
N ILE A 54 -4.72 -10.33 -2.55
CA ILE A 54 -4.37 -10.22 -3.96
C ILE A 54 -3.37 -11.30 -4.35
N LEU A 55 -3.54 -11.85 -5.55
CA LEU A 55 -2.60 -12.81 -6.12
C LEU A 55 -1.44 -12.06 -6.79
N ILE A 56 -0.23 -12.30 -6.31
CA ILE A 56 1.01 -11.98 -7.01
C ILE A 56 1.52 -13.25 -7.67
N LYS A 57 1.52 -13.26 -9.00
CA LYS A 57 2.09 -14.37 -9.77
C LYS A 57 3.60 -14.40 -9.56
N LYS A 58 4.18 -15.60 -9.65
CA LYS A 58 5.63 -15.77 -9.70
C LYS A 58 6.19 -14.88 -10.81
N SER A 59 7.29 -14.20 -10.53
CA SER A 59 7.99 -13.49 -11.59
C SER A 59 8.72 -14.49 -12.51
N GLY A 60 8.80 -14.14 -13.79
CA GLY A 60 9.62 -14.87 -14.77
C GLY A 60 11.10 -14.51 -14.72
N GLU A 61 11.48 -13.50 -13.94
CA GLU A 61 12.86 -13.04 -13.79
C GLU A 61 13.58 -13.77 -12.66
N ASP A 62 14.85 -14.08 -12.90
CA ASP A 62 15.76 -14.62 -11.90
C ASP A 62 16.03 -13.57 -10.79
N ASN A 63 16.22 -14.02 -9.55
CA ASN A 63 16.49 -13.18 -8.36
C ASN A 63 15.36 -12.24 -7.91
N THR A 64 14.10 -12.58 -8.21
CA THR A 64 12.94 -11.82 -7.73
C THR A 64 12.42 -12.27 -6.36
N LEU A 65 11.68 -11.39 -5.67
CA LEU A 65 11.10 -11.68 -4.35
C LEU A 65 10.02 -12.76 -4.38
N PHE A 66 9.27 -12.84 -5.48
CA PHE A 66 8.14 -13.74 -5.68
C PHE A 66 8.54 -14.88 -6.63
N THR A 67 9.37 -15.81 -6.12
CA THR A 67 9.76 -17.02 -6.86
C THR A 67 8.63 -18.06 -6.98
N LYS A 68 7.51 -17.81 -6.30
CA LYS A 68 6.28 -18.59 -6.34
C LYS A 68 5.07 -17.66 -6.34
N ASP A 69 3.96 -18.14 -6.89
CA ASP A 69 2.66 -17.48 -6.75
C ASP A 69 2.37 -17.31 -5.25
N SER A 70 2.04 -16.09 -4.85
CA SER A 70 1.83 -15.72 -3.46
C SER A 70 0.56 -14.88 -3.30
N TYR A 71 -0.17 -15.12 -2.22
CA TYR A 71 -1.21 -14.19 -1.78
C TYR A 71 -0.59 -13.15 -0.85
N LEU A 72 -0.95 -11.90 -1.08
CA LEU A 72 -0.69 -10.78 -0.16
C LEU A 72 -1.99 -10.46 0.57
N ASP A 73 -1.96 -10.51 1.90
CA ASP A 73 -3.11 -10.17 2.73
C ASP A 73 -3.12 -8.66 3.02
N CYS A 74 -3.95 -7.93 2.29
CA CYS A 74 -4.15 -6.49 2.41
C CYS A 74 -5.08 -6.11 3.57
N SER A 75 -5.64 -7.09 4.29
CA SER A 75 -6.48 -6.86 5.47
C SER A 75 -5.71 -6.84 6.78
N GLN A 76 -4.44 -7.28 6.79
CA GLN A 76 -3.60 -7.28 7.99
C GLN A 76 -2.36 -6.42 7.80
N ILE A 77 -2.40 -5.24 8.41
CA ILE A 77 -1.34 -4.24 8.36
C ILE A 77 -0.49 -4.32 9.61
N PHE A 78 0.81 -4.39 9.41
CA PHE A 78 1.81 -4.29 10.46
C PHE A 78 2.64 -3.03 10.27
N TYR A 79 3.11 -2.46 11.37
CA TYR A 79 4.09 -1.38 11.29
C TYR A 79 5.14 -1.49 12.39
N ILE A 80 6.40 -1.21 12.04
CA ILE A 80 7.57 -1.29 12.94
C ILE A 80 8.44 -0.06 12.77
N HIS A 81 9.00 0.45 13.87
CA HIS A 81 9.88 1.62 13.80
C HIS A 81 11.18 1.27 13.08
N GLY A 82 11.69 2.20 12.25
CA GLY A 82 12.85 1.96 11.40
C GLY A 82 14.11 1.56 12.18
N SER A 83 14.33 2.12 13.37
CA SER A 83 15.49 1.72 14.20
C SER A 83 15.37 0.28 14.72
N GLU A 84 14.17 -0.15 15.10
CA GLU A 84 13.92 -1.51 15.59
C GLU A 84 14.05 -2.53 14.45
N LEU A 85 13.56 -2.18 13.26
CA LEU A 85 13.70 -2.98 12.06
C LEU A 85 15.16 -3.16 11.66
N GLN A 86 15.94 -2.07 11.63
CA GLN A 86 17.36 -2.10 11.33
C GLN A 86 18.14 -2.95 12.33
N GLU A 87 17.83 -2.82 13.63
CA GLU A 87 18.48 -3.62 14.65
C GLU A 87 18.15 -5.11 14.50
N LEU A 88 16.89 -5.44 14.23
CA LEU A 88 16.44 -6.81 13.95
C LEU A 88 17.17 -7.41 12.74
N ILE A 89 17.26 -6.68 11.62
CA ILE A 89 18.00 -7.13 10.42
C ILE A 89 19.48 -7.33 10.74
N LYS A 90 20.11 -6.39 11.47
CA LYS A 90 21.53 -6.47 11.85
C LYS A 90 21.82 -7.70 12.72
N LYS A 91 20.94 -8.02 13.66
CA LYS A 91 21.08 -9.19 14.54
C LYS A 91 20.67 -10.50 13.86
N HIS A 92 19.80 -10.41 12.86
CA HIS A 92 19.26 -11.55 12.13
C HIS A 92 19.30 -11.30 10.62
N PRO A 93 20.49 -11.33 10.00
CA PRO A 93 20.65 -11.02 8.56
C PRO A 93 19.93 -12.01 7.63
N LYS A 94 19.55 -13.18 8.15
CA LYS A 94 18.72 -14.17 7.42
C LYS A 94 17.24 -13.81 7.38
N THR A 95 16.79 -12.77 8.09
CA THR A 95 15.40 -12.30 8.04
C THR A 95 15.16 -11.68 6.68
N LYS A 96 14.51 -12.43 5.79
CA LYS A 96 14.14 -11.93 4.46
C LYS A 96 12.92 -11.02 4.62
N ILE A 97 13.11 -9.73 4.40
CA ILE A 97 12.03 -8.74 4.33
C ILE A 97 11.89 -8.33 2.89
N LEU A 98 10.71 -8.55 2.33
CA LEU A 98 10.40 -8.22 0.95
C LEU A 98 10.05 -6.72 0.88
N ASN A 99 10.33 -6.08 -0.25
CA ASN A 99 10.01 -4.67 -0.47
C ASN A 99 9.15 -4.52 -1.73
N SER A 100 8.03 -3.80 -1.62
CA SER A 100 7.12 -3.51 -2.75
C SER A 100 7.81 -2.78 -3.90
N LYS A 101 8.96 -2.14 -3.68
CA LYS A 101 9.75 -1.50 -4.74
C LYS A 101 10.20 -2.44 -5.85
N GLU A 102 10.21 -3.75 -5.60
CA GLU A 102 10.56 -4.78 -6.59
C GLU A 102 9.33 -5.30 -7.37
N LEU A 103 8.13 -4.80 -7.07
CA LEU A 103 6.90 -5.12 -7.80
C LEU A 103 6.67 -4.18 -8.98
N GLU A 104 5.94 -4.66 -9.97
CA GLU A 104 5.46 -3.82 -11.07
C GLU A 104 4.49 -2.76 -10.56
N PHE A 105 4.41 -1.62 -11.28
CA PHE A 105 3.56 -0.50 -10.90
C PHE A 105 2.10 -0.92 -10.66
N ASN A 106 1.52 -1.67 -11.60
CA ASN A 106 0.14 -2.17 -11.52
C ASN A 106 -0.11 -3.10 -10.32
N GLN A 107 0.91 -3.79 -9.81
CA GLN A 107 0.82 -4.67 -8.65
C GLN A 107 0.82 -3.85 -7.37
N VAL A 108 1.67 -2.81 -7.29
CA VAL A 108 1.71 -1.90 -6.15
C VAL A 108 0.40 -1.10 -6.04
N GLU A 109 -0.13 -0.61 -7.16
CA GLU A 109 -1.44 0.06 -7.18
C GLU A 109 -2.55 -0.84 -6.63
N LYS A 110 -2.60 -2.10 -7.09
CA LYS A 110 -3.57 -3.08 -6.57
C LYS A 110 -3.43 -3.31 -5.07
N ILE A 111 -2.22 -3.23 -4.51
CA ILE A 111 -2.02 -3.32 -3.06
C ILE A 111 -2.64 -2.10 -2.36
N PHE A 112 -2.34 -0.88 -2.84
CA PHE A 112 -2.91 0.33 -2.25
C PHE A 112 -4.44 0.32 -2.32
N ASP A 113 -4.99 0.04 -3.49
CA ASP A 113 -6.44 0.00 -3.71
C ASP A 113 -7.11 -1.04 -2.81
N LYS A 114 -6.51 -2.24 -2.70
CA LYS A 114 -7.08 -3.30 -1.87
C LYS A 114 -7.02 -2.97 -0.38
N ILE A 115 -5.94 -2.36 0.09
CA ILE A 115 -5.85 -1.88 1.47
C ILE A 115 -6.91 -0.80 1.73
N TYR A 116 -7.09 0.13 0.79
CA TYR A 116 -8.09 1.19 0.90
C TYR A 116 -9.51 0.63 0.92
N GLU A 117 -9.82 -0.36 0.08
CA GLU A 117 -11.10 -1.08 0.08
C GLU A 117 -11.35 -1.78 1.43
N CYS A 118 -10.35 -2.50 1.95
CA CYS A 118 -10.43 -3.13 3.28
C CYS A 118 -10.70 -2.09 4.38
N LEU A 119 -10.12 -0.90 4.26
CA LEU A 119 -10.24 0.18 5.24
C LEU A 119 -11.60 0.89 5.19
N THR A 120 -12.15 1.09 3.99
CA THR A 120 -13.35 1.92 3.75
C THR A 120 -14.63 1.12 3.51
N SER A 121 -14.53 -0.21 3.38
CA SER A 121 -15.69 -1.11 3.34
C SER A 121 -16.64 -0.86 4.52
N GLY A 122 -17.94 -1.02 4.28
CA GLY A 122 -18.96 -0.95 5.32
C GLY A 122 -19.37 -2.34 5.79
N PRO A 123 -18.94 -2.84 6.97
CA PRO A 123 -17.94 -2.31 7.93
C PRO A 123 -16.48 -2.64 7.55
N PRO A 124 -15.48 -1.91 8.09
CA PRO A 124 -14.09 -2.13 7.73
C PRO A 124 -13.65 -3.57 7.96
N HIS A 125 -12.79 -4.05 7.08
CA HIS A 125 -12.23 -5.40 7.08
C HIS A 125 -10.71 -5.32 7.22
N ILE A 126 -10.22 -4.75 8.33
CA ILE A 126 -8.79 -4.54 8.53
C ILE A 126 -8.36 -4.80 9.98
N VAL A 127 -7.09 -5.16 10.16
CA VAL A 127 -6.38 -5.25 11.43
C VAL A 127 -5.10 -4.43 11.30
N ILE A 128 -4.80 -3.60 12.30
CA ILE A 128 -3.59 -2.79 12.34
C ILE A 128 -2.81 -3.16 13.60
N SER A 129 -1.57 -3.60 13.41
CA SER A 129 -0.70 -4.09 14.47
C SER A 129 0.61 -3.33 14.53
N GLN A 130 0.97 -2.83 15.71
CA GLN A 130 2.30 -2.30 15.95
C GLN A 130 3.23 -3.44 16.34
N VAL A 131 4.34 -3.59 15.63
CA VAL A 131 5.38 -4.56 15.96
C VAL A 131 6.56 -3.83 16.58
N SER A 132 7.06 -4.37 17.69
CA SER A 132 8.26 -3.92 18.38
C SER A 132 9.28 -5.05 18.49
N TYR A 133 10.55 -4.69 18.60
CA TYR A 133 11.65 -5.63 18.80
C TYR A 133 12.36 -5.33 20.12
N ASP A 134 12.42 -6.31 21.01
CA ASP A 134 13.19 -6.24 22.25
C ASP A 134 14.59 -6.80 22.01
N PRO A 135 15.66 -5.96 22.00
CA PRO A 135 17.01 -6.42 21.73
C PRO A 135 17.58 -7.32 22.83
N LYS A 136 17.13 -7.13 24.07
CA LYS A 136 17.59 -7.90 25.22
C LYS A 136 17.04 -9.32 25.15
N ARG A 137 15.75 -9.45 24.81
CA ARG A 137 15.08 -10.75 24.67
C ARG A 137 15.21 -11.38 23.28
N LYS A 138 15.67 -10.61 22.28
CA LYS A 138 15.73 -10.99 20.87
C LYS A 138 14.38 -11.50 20.37
N GLN A 139 13.32 -10.81 20.77
CA GLN A 139 11.95 -11.21 20.49
C GLN A 139 11.18 -10.03 19.92
N THR A 140 10.39 -10.32 18.90
CA THR A 140 9.38 -9.41 18.39
C THR A 140 8.08 -9.60 19.15
N LYS A 141 7.29 -8.52 19.27
CA LYS A 141 5.95 -8.55 19.84
C LYS A 141 5.01 -7.73 18.97
N SER A 142 3.76 -8.17 18.89
CA SER A 142 2.69 -7.41 18.25
C SER A 142 1.76 -6.84 19.31
N ASP A 143 1.47 -5.55 19.19
CA ASP A 143 0.36 -4.90 19.87
C ASP A 143 -0.70 -4.52 18.83
N VAL A 144 -1.80 -5.26 18.83
CA VAL A 144 -2.95 -5.03 17.95
C VAL A 144 -3.60 -3.71 18.36
N ARG A 145 -3.48 -2.72 17.47
CA ARG A 145 -3.92 -1.34 17.68
C ARG A 145 -5.33 -1.08 17.21
N TYR A 146 -5.79 -1.86 16.24
CA TYR A 146 -7.16 -1.88 15.73
C TYR A 146 -7.43 -3.27 15.17
N ALA A 147 -8.64 -3.79 15.37
CA ALA A 147 -9.10 -4.99 14.70
C ALA A 147 -10.59 -4.87 14.41
N SER A 148 -10.95 -5.03 13.15
CA SER A 148 -12.36 -5.05 12.75
C SER A 148 -13.14 -6.16 13.42
N ASP A 149 -14.42 -5.87 13.60
CA ASP A 149 -15.40 -6.77 14.19
C ASP A 149 -15.48 -8.12 13.45
N TRP A 150 -15.28 -8.10 12.13
CA TRP A 150 -15.23 -9.31 11.29
C TRP A 150 -14.05 -10.21 11.67
N HIS A 151 -12.84 -9.64 11.78
CA HIS A 151 -11.64 -10.38 12.17
C HIS A 151 -11.80 -10.99 13.56
N LEU A 152 -12.18 -10.18 14.54
CA LEU A 152 -12.41 -10.65 15.92
C LEU A 152 -13.45 -11.79 15.97
N LYS A 153 -14.54 -11.71 15.20
CA LYS A 153 -15.56 -12.77 15.11
C LYS A 153 -15.01 -14.04 14.47
N ILE A 154 -14.17 -13.94 13.44
CA ILE A 154 -13.59 -15.12 12.79
C ILE A 154 -12.59 -15.81 13.69
N ASP A 155 -11.69 -15.06 14.32
CA ASP A 155 -10.72 -15.65 15.24
C ASP A 155 -11.42 -16.28 16.45
N TYR A 156 -12.51 -15.67 16.94
CA TYR A 156 -13.40 -16.26 17.92
C TYR A 156 -14.03 -17.58 17.45
N ARG A 157 -14.61 -17.60 16.24
CA ARG A 157 -15.21 -18.81 15.66
C ARG A 157 -14.17 -19.91 15.48
N GLN A 158 -12.98 -19.58 14.98
CA GLN A 158 -11.89 -20.52 14.80
C GLN A 158 -11.37 -21.07 16.14
N ALA A 159 -11.19 -20.21 17.15
CA ALA A 159 -10.77 -20.60 18.49
C ALA A 159 -11.80 -21.51 19.17
N LYS A 160 -13.11 -21.28 18.93
CA LYS A 160 -14.19 -22.15 19.43
C LYS A 160 -14.21 -23.51 18.73
N LYS A 161 -13.97 -23.54 17.41
CA LYS A 161 -13.94 -24.78 16.59
C LYS A 161 -12.71 -25.65 16.87
N LYS A 162 -11.52 -25.06 17.02
CA LYS A 162 -10.28 -25.77 17.38
C LYS A 162 -10.24 -26.04 18.90
N ILE A 163 -11.08 -26.96 19.36
CA ILE A 163 -11.09 -27.62 20.68
C ILE A 163 -10.94 -26.65 21.87
N LYS A 164 -12.08 -26.20 22.46
CA LYS A 164 -12.23 -25.61 23.80
C LYS A 164 -10.96 -24.95 24.40
N LYS A 165 -10.33 -23.97 23.73
CA LYS A 165 -9.20 -23.19 24.29
C LYS A 165 -9.76 -22.01 25.10
N PRO A 166 -10.02 -22.15 26.42
CA PRO A 166 -10.72 -21.12 27.19
C PRO A 166 -9.86 -19.86 27.31
N GLN A 167 -8.54 -20.05 27.31
CA GLN A 167 -7.54 -18.99 27.32
C GLN A 167 -7.60 -18.11 26.07
N LYS A 168 -7.69 -18.69 24.86
CA LYS A 168 -7.85 -17.90 23.62
C LYS A 168 -9.17 -17.12 23.60
N ILE A 169 -10.25 -17.75 24.08
CA ILE A 169 -11.56 -17.08 24.19
C ILE A 169 -11.48 -15.89 25.15
N LYS A 170 -10.74 -16.03 26.26
CA LYS A 170 -10.48 -14.94 27.21
C LYS A 170 -9.65 -13.83 26.57
N GLU A 171 -8.56 -14.17 25.89
CA GLU A 171 -7.70 -13.21 25.16
C GLU A 171 -8.48 -12.40 24.12
N ILE A 172 -9.37 -13.04 23.35
CA ILE A 172 -10.22 -12.35 22.37
C ILE A 172 -11.18 -11.37 23.06
N LYS A 173 -11.77 -11.76 24.20
CA LYS A 173 -12.65 -10.85 24.98
C LYS A 173 -11.86 -9.67 25.54
N GLU A 174 -10.72 -9.93 26.16
CA GLU A 174 -9.83 -8.88 26.70
C GLU A 174 -9.35 -7.94 25.59
N LEU A 175 -9.01 -8.46 24.41
CA LEU A 175 -8.65 -7.65 23.25
C LEU A 175 -9.82 -6.79 22.78
N LYS A 176 -11.02 -7.37 22.67
CA LYS A 176 -12.22 -6.63 22.28
C LYS A 176 -12.51 -5.48 23.27
N ASP A 177 -12.50 -5.77 24.56
CA ASP A 177 -12.76 -4.78 25.62
C ASP A 177 -11.68 -3.68 25.63
N ARG A 178 -10.42 -4.03 25.34
CA ARG A 178 -9.30 -3.08 25.21
C ARG A 178 -9.45 -2.15 24.02
N LEU A 179 -9.97 -2.65 22.90
CA LEU A 179 -10.13 -1.89 21.66
C LEU A 179 -11.37 -0.98 21.67
N GLN A 180 -12.41 -1.28 22.45
CA GLN A 180 -13.75 -0.64 22.39
C GLN A 180 -13.88 0.85 22.79
N LYS A 181 -12.94 1.74 22.47
CA LYS A 181 -12.96 3.19 22.77
C LYS A 181 -12.66 4.00 21.49
N ASP A 182 -13.05 5.28 21.46
CA ASP A 182 -12.82 6.29 20.38
C ASP A 182 -11.41 6.31 19.75
N LYS A 183 -10.44 5.68 20.42
CA LYS A 183 -9.09 5.41 19.91
C LYS A 183 -9.06 4.57 18.62
N ASP A 184 -10.09 3.78 18.33
CA ASP A 184 -10.14 2.94 17.13
C ASP A 184 -10.37 3.76 15.84
N ILE A 185 -11.27 4.74 15.88
CA ILE A 185 -11.55 5.62 14.72
C ILE A 185 -10.30 6.43 14.36
N VAL A 186 -9.67 7.05 15.37
CA VAL A 186 -8.45 7.84 15.19
C VAL A 186 -7.30 6.99 14.63
N LYS A 187 -7.20 5.70 14.98
CA LYS A 187 -6.19 4.80 14.45
C LYS A 187 -6.40 4.52 12.96
N LEU A 188 -7.63 4.27 12.56
CA LEU A 188 -8.00 4.06 11.15
C LEU A 188 -7.73 5.31 10.32
N GLU A 189 -8.20 6.48 10.75
CA GLU A 189 -8.01 7.76 10.04
C GLU A 189 -6.52 8.10 9.86
N ASN A 190 -5.72 7.91 10.93
CA ASN A 190 -4.27 8.15 10.82
C ASN A 190 -3.60 7.21 9.82
N PHE A 191 -4.04 5.95 9.77
CA PHE A 191 -3.54 5.00 8.79
C PHE A 191 -4.00 5.36 7.37
N GLU A 192 -5.26 5.75 7.18
CA GLU A 192 -5.80 6.21 5.91
C GLU A 192 -4.98 7.39 5.35
N ILE A 193 -4.71 8.39 6.19
CA ILE A 193 -3.90 9.55 5.83
C ILE A 193 -2.47 9.13 5.45
N ALA A 194 -1.88 8.20 6.18
CA ALA A 194 -0.53 7.71 5.88
C ALA A 194 -0.51 6.92 4.55
N LEU A 195 -1.52 6.08 4.31
CA LEU A 195 -1.69 5.31 3.07
C LEU A 195 -1.85 6.23 1.87
N GLY A 196 -2.76 7.21 1.94
CA GLY A 196 -3.00 8.16 0.85
C GLY A 196 -1.76 9.00 0.53
N LYS A 197 -1.01 9.46 1.54
CA LYS A 197 0.27 10.15 1.33
C LYS A 197 1.32 9.25 0.66
N ALA A 198 1.37 7.98 1.06
CA ALA A 198 2.30 7.03 0.47
C ALA A 198 1.95 6.73 -1.00
N GLN A 199 0.66 6.56 -1.32
CA GLN A 199 0.19 6.36 -2.69
C GLN A 199 0.47 7.60 -3.55
N GLY A 200 0.14 8.81 -3.06
CA GLY A 200 0.44 10.05 -3.77
C GLY A 200 1.94 10.22 -4.05
N LYS A 201 2.81 9.95 -3.06
CA LYS A 201 4.27 9.96 -3.28
C LYS A 201 4.72 8.90 -4.29
N TYR A 202 4.08 7.74 -4.30
CA TYR A 202 4.38 6.71 -5.29
C TYR A 202 4.00 7.16 -6.71
N HIS A 203 2.85 7.80 -6.89
CA HIS A 203 2.45 8.43 -8.15
C HIS A 203 3.39 9.58 -8.55
N ASP A 204 3.83 10.41 -7.60
CA ASP A 204 4.83 11.44 -7.87
C ASP A 204 6.10 10.81 -8.47
N GLU A 205 6.64 9.79 -7.81
CA GLU A 205 7.87 9.13 -8.24
C GLU A 205 7.73 8.40 -9.58
N LYS A 206 6.58 7.78 -9.86
CA LYS A 206 6.39 6.88 -11.01
C LYS A 206 5.70 7.50 -12.21
N ILE A 207 4.93 8.58 -12.02
CA ILE A 207 4.08 9.18 -13.05
C ILE A 207 4.40 10.67 -13.20
N TYR A 208 4.13 11.45 -12.16
CA TYR A 208 4.10 12.91 -12.28
C TYR A 208 5.49 13.50 -12.49
N ASN A 209 6.50 13.03 -11.76
CA ASN A 209 7.87 13.53 -11.89
C ASN A 209 8.49 13.24 -13.26
N PRO A 210 8.44 11.98 -13.77
CA PRO A 210 8.95 11.70 -15.12
C PRO A 210 8.24 12.50 -16.23
N LEU A 211 6.92 12.68 -16.13
CA LEU A 211 6.17 13.48 -17.11
C LEU A 211 6.56 14.94 -17.06
N PHE A 212 6.62 15.52 -15.87
CA PHE A 212 7.06 16.90 -15.66
C PHE A 212 8.44 17.15 -16.26
N ASP A 213 9.40 16.29 -15.95
CA ASP A 213 10.77 16.41 -16.45
C ASP A 213 10.81 16.33 -17.99
N TRP A 214 10.01 15.45 -18.59
CA TRP A 214 9.88 15.34 -20.03
C TRP A 214 9.23 16.58 -20.67
N ILE A 215 8.12 17.09 -20.11
CA ILE A 215 7.44 18.29 -20.60
C ILE A 215 8.40 19.49 -20.58
N ASN A 216 9.12 19.66 -19.47
CA ASN A 216 10.06 20.76 -19.28
C ASN A 216 11.27 20.66 -20.19
N LYS A 217 11.85 19.46 -20.33
CA LYS A 217 12.98 19.22 -21.24
C LYS A 217 12.63 19.61 -22.68
N ASN A 218 11.39 19.37 -23.11
CA ASN A 218 10.92 19.69 -24.45
C ASN A 218 10.37 21.12 -24.59
N LYS A 219 10.27 21.86 -23.48
CA LYS A 219 9.77 23.24 -23.42
C LYS A 219 8.35 23.41 -24.00
N PHE A 220 7.47 22.43 -23.78
CA PHE A 220 6.14 22.45 -24.41
C PHE A 220 5.28 23.63 -23.95
N ILE A 221 5.31 23.94 -22.65
CA ILE A 221 4.57 25.08 -22.10
C ILE A 221 5.07 26.40 -22.70
N GLN A 222 6.39 26.58 -22.83
CA GLN A 222 6.99 27.79 -23.44
C GLN A 222 6.71 27.89 -24.94
N LYS A 223 6.41 26.77 -25.60
CA LYS A 223 5.96 26.72 -27.00
C LYS A 223 4.45 26.93 -27.14
N GLY A 224 3.72 27.10 -26.04
CA GLY A 224 2.27 27.35 -26.02
C GLY A 224 1.40 26.11 -26.21
N LEU A 225 1.94 24.90 -25.99
CA LEU A 225 1.13 23.68 -26.11
C LEU A 225 0.19 23.52 -24.90
N ASN A 226 -1.05 23.14 -25.17
CA ASN A 226 -2.03 22.72 -24.16
C ASN A 226 -1.92 21.21 -23.83
N SER A 227 -2.65 20.75 -22.82
CA SER A 227 -2.60 19.34 -22.38
C SER A 227 -2.93 18.34 -23.49
N LEU A 228 -3.89 18.63 -24.38
CA LEU A 228 -4.22 17.72 -25.50
C LEU A 228 -3.09 17.61 -26.51
N GLU A 229 -2.40 18.72 -26.80
CA GLU A 229 -1.25 18.74 -27.69
C GLU A 229 -0.07 18.00 -27.06
N ILE A 230 0.16 18.18 -25.77
CA ILE A 230 1.18 17.42 -25.03
C ILE A 230 0.87 15.91 -25.05
N ILE A 231 -0.40 15.52 -24.88
CA ILE A 231 -0.84 14.11 -25.02
C ILE A 231 -0.59 13.60 -26.44
N ARG A 232 -0.85 14.41 -27.47
CA ARG A 232 -0.54 14.03 -28.86
C ARG A 232 0.96 13.82 -29.06
N GLU A 233 1.82 14.67 -28.50
CA GLU A 233 3.27 14.47 -28.54
C GLU A 233 3.68 13.21 -27.76
N TYR A 234 3.06 12.95 -26.60
CA TYR A 234 3.34 11.76 -25.81
C TYR A 234 3.00 10.48 -26.58
N ARG A 235 1.85 10.45 -27.28
CA ARG A 235 1.41 9.30 -28.08
C ARG A 235 2.30 9.00 -29.28
N LYS A 236 3.19 9.92 -29.69
CA LYS A 236 4.19 9.66 -30.74
C LYS A 236 5.41 8.89 -30.22
N LEU A 237 5.58 8.78 -28.90
CA LEU A 237 6.70 8.06 -28.32
C LEU A 237 6.60 6.56 -28.60
N LEU A 238 7.70 5.96 -29.07
CA LEU A 238 7.77 4.51 -29.28
C LEU A 238 7.70 3.74 -27.95
N ASN A 239 8.25 4.32 -26.88
CA ASN A 239 8.22 3.75 -25.54
C ASN A 239 7.59 4.78 -24.59
N PRO A 240 6.57 4.39 -23.81
CA PRO A 240 5.96 5.29 -22.83
C PRO A 240 6.97 5.61 -21.71
N ILE A 241 6.94 6.85 -21.23
CA ILE A 241 7.82 7.35 -20.16
C ILE A 241 7.29 6.95 -18.78
N VAL A 242 6.00 6.68 -18.68
CA VAL A 242 5.29 6.33 -17.45
C VAL A 242 4.46 5.07 -17.65
N PRO A 243 4.16 4.32 -16.58
CA PRO A 243 3.50 3.01 -16.69
C PRO A 243 1.97 3.09 -16.88
N VAL A 244 1.42 4.27 -17.15
CA VAL A 244 -0.02 4.53 -17.25
C VAL A 244 -0.37 5.21 -18.57
N ASN A 245 -1.63 5.09 -18.99
CA ASN A 245 -2.16 5.90 -20.07
C ASN A 245 -2.21 7.37 -19.63
N VAL A 246 -1.65 8.26 -20.44
CA VAL A 246 -1.61 9.69 -20.12
C VAL A 246 -2.84 10.38 -20.70
N ASP A 247 -3.58 11.05 -19.83
CA ASP A 247 -4.71 11.91 -20.15
C ASP A 247 -4.49 13.35 -19.64
N ALA A 248 -5.52 14.19 -19.74
CA ALA A 248 -5.42 15.60 -19.38
C ALA A 248 -5.24 15.81 -17.87
N GLU A 249 -5.85 14.95 -17.04
CA GLU A 249 -5.76 15.03 -15.58
C GLU A 249 -4.35 14.69 -15.12
N ILE A 250 -3.75 13.61 -15.64
CA ILE A 250 -2.37 13.24 -15.34
C ILE A 250 -1.37 14.32 -15.78
N ILE A 251 -1.59 14.94 -16.94
CA ILE A 251 -0.76 16.08 -17.38
C ILE A 251 -0.90 17.25 -16.41
N PHE A 252 -2.14 17.60 -16.05
CA PHE A 252 -2.41 18.68 -15.11
C PHE A 252 -1.73 18.43 -13.76
N ASP A 253 -1.93 17.26 -13.16
CA ASP A 253 -1.34 16.89 -11.87
C ASP A 253 0.19 16.89 -11.93
N SER A 254 0.77 16.41 -13.04
CA SER A 254 2.23 16.45 -13.24
C SER A 254 2.81 17.86 -13.20
N LEU A 255 2.07 18.85 -13.70
CA LEU A 255 2.48 20.24 -13.73
C LEU A 255 2.17 20.96 -12.41
N PHE A 256 1.07 20.59 -11.74
CA PHE A 256 0.61 21.24 -10.52
C PHE A 256 1.43 20.83 -9.28
N GLY A 257 1.79 19.55 -9.14
CA GLY A 257 2.43 19.01 -7.93
C GLY A 257 3.83 19.56 -7.62
N LYS A 258 4.53 20.13 -8.61
CA LYS A 258 5.93 20.58 -8.49
C LYS A 258 6.17 22.07 -8.68
N TYR A 259 5.18 22.87 -9.10
CA TYR A 259 5.39 24.28 -9.38
C TYR A 259 4.87 25.23 -8.30
N ASN A 260 5.81 26.00 -7.75
CA ASN A 260 5.61 27.33 -7.18
C ASN A 260 6.01 28.42 -8.21
N LEU A 261 5.77 28.18 -9.51
CA LEU A 261 6.05 29.15 -10.58
C LEU A 261 4.75 29.59 -11.25
N ASP A 262 4.45 30.88 -11.10
CA ASP A 262 3.57 31.69 -11.94
C ASP A 262 2.27 31.01 -12.37
N ASN A 263 1.39 30.92 -11.37
CA ASN A 263 -0.05 30.65 -11.38
C ASN A 263 -0.88 31.56 -12.34
N LYS A 264 -0.23 32.23 -13.30
CA LYS A 264 -0.81 33.08 -14.36
C LYS A 264 -0.66 32.47 -15.75
N LEU A 265 0.40 31.73 -16.07
CA LEU A 265 0.64 31.26 -17.45
C LEU A 265 -0.09 29.94 -17.75
N LEU A 266 -0.06 28.97 -16.83
CA LEU A 266 -0.79 27.70 -16.95
C LEU A 266 -2.28 27.88 -16.74
N THR A 267 -2.69 28.64 -15.72
CA THR A 267 -4.10 29.03 -15.56
C THR A 267 -4.58 29.78 -16.79
N THR A 268 -3.90 30.79 -17.33
CA THR A 268 -4.44 31.50 -18.50
C THR A 268 -4.47 30.62 -19.75
N THR A 269 -3.52 29.71 -19.96
CA THR A 269 -3.49 28.87 -21.18
C THR A 269 -4.45 27.67 -21.07
N ASP A 270 -4.42 26.93 -19.97
CA ASP A 270 -5.29 25.76 -19.75
C ASP A 270 -6.71 26.16 -19.34
N TYR A 271 -6.93 27.26 -18.57
CA TYR A 271 -8.28 27.76 -18.30
C TYR A 271 -8.93 28.34 -19.56
N ASN A 272 -8.19 29.08 -20.40
CA ASN A 272 -8.75 29.55 -21.67
C ASN A 272 -9.01 28.37 -22.60
N PHE A 273 -8.14 27.37 -22.65
CA PHE A 273 -8.38 26.14 -23.40
C PHE A 273 -9.62 25.38 -22.89
N MET A 274 -9.75 25.17 -21.57
CA MET A 274 -10.90 24.53 -20.92
C MET A 274 -12.19 25.31 -21.18
N LEU A 275 -12.18 26.64 -21.04
CA LEU A 275 -13.31 27.51 -21.37
C LEU A 275 -13.68 27.44 -22.86
N ASP A 276 -12.69 27.42 -23.75
CA ASP A 276 -12.92 27.35 -25.20
C ASP A 276 -13.47 25.97 -25.62
N TRP A 277 -13.00 24.90 -24.96
CA TRP A 277 -13.53 23.54 -25.09
C TRP A 277 -14.98 23.45 -24.60
N PHE A 278 -15.29 23.99 -23.41
CA PHE A 278 -16.67 24.05 -22.89
C PHE A 278 -17.60 24.85 -23.79
N LYS A 279 -17.15 25.99 -24.34
CA LYS A 279 -17.94 26.80 -25.29
C LYS A 279 -18.28 26.05 -26.58
N LYS A 280 -17.34 25.23 -27.09
CA LYS A 280 -17.55 24.41 -28.29
C LYS A 280 -18.50 23.23 -28.07
N MET A 281 -18.63 22.75 -26.83
CA MET A 281 -19.54 21.66 -26.47
C MET A 281 -20.99 22.11 -26.26
N ILE A 282 -21.23 23.40 -25.99
CA ILE A 282 -22.59 23.95 -25.75
C ILE A 282 -23.32 24.30 -27.07
N TRP A 283 -22.64 24.20 -28.22
CA TRP A 283 -23.19 24.49 -29.56
C TRP A 283 -23.29 23.24 -30.47
N ILE A 284 -23.55 22.07 -29.87
CA ILE A 284 -24.02 20.84 -30.54
C ILE A 284 -25.35 20.46 -29.88
#